data_AF-A0A060C4X7-F1
#
_entry.id   AF-A0A060C4X7-F1
#
_cell.length_a   1.000
_cell.length_b   1.000
_cell.length_c   1.000
_cell.angle_alpha   90.00
_cell.angle_beta   90.00
_cell.angle_gamma   90.00
#
_symmetry.space_group_name_H-M   'P 1'
#
loop_
_entity.id
_entity.type
_entity.pdbx_description
1 polymer ?
#
loop_
_entity_poly.entity_id
_entity_poly.type
_entity_poly.pdbx_seq_one_letter_code
_entity_poly.pdbx_strand_id
1 'polypeptide(L)'
;MLARLAHFCDLKIVYHPQNQGKGAAIRTALPHVTGDVVVIQDADLEYDPQDLIRVIRPIVTGEADVSYGSRYLSQDAKAESWIRRLGNQTLTCISNCVTGLQLTDMETAFKAFPRSVIQQIEI
;
A
#
# COMPACT_ATOMS: atom_id res chain seq x y z
N MET A 1 16.54 12.03 12.95
CA MET A 1 15.07 12.16 13.07
C MET A 1 14.43 10.82 13.43
N LEU A 2 14.52 9.78 12.59
CA LEU A 2 13.91 8.46 12.86
C LEU A 2 14.50 7.72 14.06
N ALA A 3 15.80 7.84 14.35
CA ALA A 3 16.43 7.22 15.52
C ALA A 3 15.81 7.63 16.87
N ARG A 4 15.12 8.78 16.93
CA ARG A 4 14.40 9.21 18.14
C ARG A 4 13.16 8.37 18.42
N LEU A 5 12.63 7.67 17.41
CA LEU A 5 11.45 6.79 17.52
C LEU A 5 11.83 5.36 17.92
N ALA A 6 13.12 5.02 18.02
CA ALA A 6 13.60 3.67 18.34
C ALA A 6 13.22 3.17 19.75
N HIS A 7 12.58 4.00 20.58
CA HIS A 7 12.05 3.61 21.88
C HIS A 7 10.73 2.83 21.77
N PHE A 8 10.05 2.86 20.62
CA PHE A 8 8.88 2.02 20.38
C PHE A 8 9.33 0.57 20.16
N CYS A 9 8.84 -0.34 21.02
CA CYS A 9 9.23 -1.75 21.00
C CYS A 9 8.83 -2.47 19.70
N ASP A 10 7.76 -2.01 19.06
CA ASP A 10 7.22 -2.59 17.82
C ASP A 10 7.73 -1.89 16.55
N LEU A 11 8.72 -0.98 16.68
CA LEU A 11 9.28 -0.26 15.54
C LEU A 11 10.62 -0.85 15.10
N LYS A 12 10.70 -1.27 13.84
CA LYS A 12 11.96 -1.66 13.19
C LYS A 12 12.32 -0.67 12.10
N ILE A 13 13.54 -0.16 12.14
CA ILE A 13 14.07 0.81 11.17
C ILE A 13 15.19 0.15 10.38
N VAL A 14 15.13 0.23 9.05
CA VAL A 14 16.14 -0.30 8.15
C VAL A 14 16.65 0.83 7.26
N TYR A 15 17.98 0.99 7.19
CA TYR A 15 18.63 2.05 6.42
C TYR A 15 19.32 1.46 5.19
N HIS A 16 19.26 2.19 4.09
CA HIS A 16 20.16 1.98 2.95
C HIS A 16 21.35 2.92 3.03
N PRO A 17 22.56 2.48 2.64
CA PRO A 17 23.73 3.36 2.58
C PRO A 17 23.56 4.55 1.60
N GLN A 18 22.73 4.36 0.57
CA GLN A 18 22.39 5.36 -0.43
C GLN A 18 20.93 5.20 -0.87
N ASN A 19 20.35 6.23 -1.49
CA ASN A 19 18.96 6.18 -1.97
C ASN A 19 18.81 5.17 -3.13
N GLN A 20 17.92 4.19 -2.97
CA GLN A 20 17.60 3.17 -3.98
C GLN A 20 16.14 3.25 -4.48
N GLY A 21 15.37 4.24 -4.03
CA GLY A 21 13.96 4.42 -4.36
C GLY A 21 13.00 3.54 -3.56
N LYS A 22 11.69 3.82 -3.70
CA LYS A 22 10.60 3.19 -2.93
C LYS A 22 10.52 1.67 -3.10
N GLY A 23 10.63 1.18 -4.33
CA GLY A 23 10.56 -0.26 -4.60
C GLY A 23 11.66 -1.06 -3.90
N ALA A 24 12.89 -0.55 -3.92
CA ALA A 24 14.00 -1.18 -3.20
C ALA A 24 13.82 -1.14 -1.68
N ALA A 25 13.26 -0.05 -1.15
CA ALA A 25 12.94 0.06 0.27
C ALA A 25 11.89 -0.99 0.70
N ILE A 26 10.82 -1.16 -0.10
CA ILE A 26 9.80 -2.19 0.14
C ILE A 26 10.43 -3.59 0.10
N ARG A 27 11.19 -3.93 -0.95
CA ARG A 27 11.87 -5.23 -1.05
C ARG A 27 12.80 -5.50 0.13
N THR A 28 13.49 -4.49 0.63
CA THR A 28 14.37 -4.62 1.80
C THR A 28 13.58 -4.84 3.09
N ALA A 29 12.39 -4.25 3.21
CA ALA A 29 11.54 -4.40 4.39
C ALA A 29 10.82 -5.75 4.45
N LEU A 30 10.44 -6.34 3.31
CA LEU A 30 9.63 -7.56 3.26
C LEU A 30 10.19 -8.75 4.08
N PRO A 31 11.50 -9.07 4.05
CA PRO A 31 12.07 -10.15 4.87
C PRO A 31 12.01 -9.90 6.38
N HIS A 32 11.75 -8.66 6.80
CA HIS A 32 11.69 -8.28 8.21
C HIS A 32 10.27 -8.24 8.77
N VAL A 33 9.24 -8.46 7.94
CA VAL A 33 7.84 -8.41 8.37
C VAL A 33 7.46 -9.67 9.15
N THR A 34 6.84 -9.50 10.32
CA THR A 34 6.44 -10.58 11.22
C THR A 34 4.92 -10.77 11.34
N GLY A 35 4.12 -9.76 10.98
CA GLY A 35 2.67 -9.82 11.04
C GLY A 35 2.03 -10.68 9.93
N ASP A 36 0.79 -11.12 10.15
CA ASP A 36 0.06 -11.95 9.19
C ASP A 36 -0.45 -11.16 7.97
N VAL A 37 -0.72 -9.87 8.16
CA VAL A 37 -1.08 -8.93 7.10
C VAL A 37 -0.01 -7.85 6.98
N VAL A 38 0.44 -7.62 5.76
CA VAL A 38 1.44 -6.62 5.41
C VAL A 38 0.75 -5.47 4.70
N VAL A 39 0.95 -4.25 5.17
CA VAL A 39 0.45 -3.05 4.50
C VAL A 39 1.60 -2.15 4.11
N ILE A 40 1.58 -1.71 2.85
CA ILE A 40 2.47 -0.69 2.33
C ILE A 40 1.71 0.65 2.38
N GLN A 41 2.34 1.68 2.93
CA GLN A 41 1.80 3.04 3.05
C GLN A 41 2.92 4.08 2.93
N ASP A 42 2.61 5.24 2.37
CA ASP A 42 3.52 6.38 2.34
C ASP A 42 3.49 7.19 3.66
N ALA A 43 4.60 7.84 3.97
CA ALA A 43 4.81 8.54 5.24
C ALA A 43 4.34 10.01 5.24
N ASP A 44 3.72 10.48 4.16
CA ASP A 44 3.29 11.86 3.94
C ASP A 44 1.89 12.18 4.49
N LEU A 45 1.26 11.21 5.16
CA LEU A 45 -0.10 11.32 5.70
C LEU A 45 -1.14 11.69 4.62
N GLU A 46 -0.91 11.28 3.37
CA GLU A 46 -1.91 11.42 2.31
C GLU A 46 -3.21 10.70 2.69
N TYR A 47 -3.10 9.54 3.37
CA TYR A 47 -4.20 8.70 3.83
C TYR A 47 -4.41 8.81 5.36
N ASP A 48 -5.65 8.67 5.80
CA ASP A 48 -5.98 8.53 7.23
C ASP A 48 -5.54 7.13 7.71
N PRO A 49 -4.69 7.02 8.75
CA PRO A 49 -4.35 5.73 9.35
C PRO A 49 -5.56 4.90 9.78
N GLN A 50 -6.71 5.51 10.07
CA GLN A 50 -7.94 4.78 10.43
C GLN A 50 -8.53 3.99 9.25
N ASP A 51 -8.27 4.42 8.00
CA ASP A 51 -8.71 3.66 6.81
C ASP A 51 -7.97 2.33 6.67
N LEU A 52 -6.84 2.14 7.38
CA LEU A 52 -6.11 0.88 7.42
C LEU A 52 -7.01 -0.31 7.80
N ILE A 53 -7.93 -0.09 8.75
CA ILE A 53 -8.87 -1.13 9.20
C ILE A 53 -9.76 -1.59 8.04
N ARG A 54 -10.24 -0.65 7.22
CA ARG A 54 -11.10 -0.95 6.07
C ARG A 54 -10.34 -1.70 4.99
N VAL A 55 -9.07 -1.35 4.77
CA VAL A 55 -8.21 -2.02 3.77
C VAL A 55 -7.83 -3.43 4.23
N ILE A 56 -7.57 -3.65 5.52
CA ILE A 56 -7.17 -4.96 6.05
C ILE A 56 -8.38 -5.91 6.21
N ARG A 57 -9.58 -5.40 6.51
CA ARG A 57 -10.76 -6.23 6.83
C ARG A 57 -11.03 -7.35 5.81
N PRO A 58 -11.08 -7.10 4.48
CA PRO A 58 -11.38 -8.16 3.50
C PRO A 58 -10.40 -9.33 3.53
N ILE A 59 -9.14 -9.07 3.92
CA ILE A 59 -8.12 -10.12 4.05
C ILE A 59 -8.38 -10.94 5.31
N VAL A 60 -8.65 -10.26 6.43
CA VAL A 60 -8.89 -10.92 7.73
C VAL A 60 -10.18 -11.73 7.73
N THR A 61 -11.21 -11.28 7.01
CA THR A 61 -12.49 -12.00 6.87
C THR A 61 -12.47 -13.07 5.79
N GLY A 62 -11.39 -13.19 5.01
CA GLY A 62 -11.27 -14.15 3.91
C GLY A 62 -12.13 -13.79 2.69
N GLU A 63 -12.57 -12.54 2.57
CA GLU A 63 -13.31 -12.02 1.41
C GLU A 63 -12.40 -11.72 0.22
N ALA A 64 -11.11 -11.47 0.45
CA ALA A 64 -10.15 -11.16 -0.62
C ALA A 64 -8.73 -11.65 -0.29
N ASP A 65 -8.02 -12.11 -1.31
CA ASP A 65 -6.60 -12.51 -1.20
C ASP A 65 -5.67 -11.30 -1.07
N VAL A 66 -6.03 -10.15 -1.64
CA VAL A 66 -5.27 -8.89 -1.61
C VAL A 66 -6.26 -7.74 -1.61
N SER A 67 -5.94 -6.64 -0.94
CA SER A 67 -6.83 -5.49 -0.82
C SER A 67 -6.11 -4.18 -1.14
N TYR A 68 -6.76 -3.34 -1.93
CA TYR A 68 -6.26 -2.04 -2.38
C TYR A 68 -7.15 -0.94 -1.82
N GLY A 69 -6.55 0.02 -1.12
CA GLY A 69 -7.25 1.24 -0.75
C GLY A 69 -7.55 2.09 -1.98
N SER A 70 -8.70 2.75 -2.03
CA SER A 70 -9.11 3.54 -3.19
C SER A 70 -9.46 4.96 -2.80
N ARG A 71 -8.87 5.94 -3.47
CA ARG A 71 -9.18 7.37 -3.29
C ARG A 71 -10.61 7.72 -3.71
N TYR A 72 -11.26 6.86 -4.49
CA TYR A 72 -12.57 7.12 -5.08
C TYR A 72 -13.73 6.44 -4.36
N LEU A 73 -13.46 5.50 -3.46
CA LEU A 73 -14.49 4.76 -2.72
C LEU A 73 -14.80 5.38 -1.35
N SER A 74 -13.93 6.24 -0.82
CA SER A 74 -14.20 6.96 0.43
C SER A 74 -15.07 8.19 0.19
N GLN A 75 -15.98 8.48 1.12
CA GLN A 75 -16.83 9.67 1.09
C GLN A 75 -16.04 10.97 1.29
N ASP A 76 -14.85 10.86 1.87
CA ASP A 76 -13.94 11.99 2.16
C ASP A 76 -12.87 12.16 1.06
N ALA A 77 -13.20 11.85 -0.19
CA ALA A 77 -12.27 11.98 -1.31
C ALA A 77 -11.75 13.43 -1.37
N LYS A 78 -10.46 13.61 -1.04
CA LYS A 78 -9.78 14.91 -1.12
C LYS A 78 -9.96 15.48 -2.53
N ALA A 79 -10.16 16.79 -2.62
CA ALA A 79 -10.33 17.48 -3.90
C ALA A 79 -9.07 17.31 -4.77
N GLU A 80 -9.06 16.31 -5.64
CA GLU A 80 -8.02 16.12 -6.65
C GLU A 80 -8.33 16.91 -7.91
N SER A 81 -7.28 17.35 -8.59
CA SER A 81 -7.41 17.92 -9.94
C SER A 81 -8.07 16.90 -10.87
N TRP A 82 -9.06 17.35 -11.64
CA TRP A 82 -9.78 16.53 -12.61
C TRP A 82 -8.83 15.86 -13.63
N ILE A 83 -7.71 16.52 -13.99
CA ILE A 83 -6.70 15.98 -14.91
C ILE A 83 -5.98 14.79 -14.27
N ARG A 84 -5.61 14.90 -12.99
CA ARG A 84 -4.96 13.81 -12.24
C ARG A 84 -5.90 12.62 -12.12
N ARG A 85 -7.17 12.88 -11.82
CA ARG A 85 -8.21 11.85 -11.76
C ARG A 85 -8.37 11.13 -13.09
N LEU A 86 -8.47 11.88 -14.19
CA LEU A 86 -8.58 11.30 -15.53
C LEU A 86 -7.36 10.43 -15.86
N GLY A 87 -6.15 10.95 -15.62
CA GLY A 87 -4.91 10.19 -15.85
C GLY A 87 -4.86 8.88 -15.05
N ASN A 88 -5.19 8.94 -13.75
CA ASN A 88 -5.20 7.75 -12.91
C ASN A 88 -6.29 6.74 -13.33
N GLN A 89 -7.48 7.22 -13.72
CA GLN A 89 -8.53 6.35 -14.26
C GLN A 89 -8.12 5.70 -15.58
N THR A 90 -7.44 6.41 -16.46
CA THR A 90 -6.90 5.84 -17.70
C THR A 90 -5.87 4.75 -17.42
N LEU A 91 -4.92 4.99 -16.52
CA LEU A 91 -3.92 4.00 -16.13
C LEU A 91 -4.56 2.77 -15.47
N THR A 92 -5.52 2.99 -14.58
CA THR A 92 -6.28 1.92 -13.93
C THR A 92 -7.05 1.10 -14.97
N CYS A 93 -7.70 1.75 -15.94
CA CYS A 93 -8.40 1.07 -17.03
C CYS A 93 -7.44 0.20 -17.87
N ILE A 94 -6.29 0.75 -18.28
CA ILE A 94 -5.28 0.00 -19.03
C ILE A 94 -4.78 -1.20 -18.21
N SER A 95 -4.48 -1.00 -16.93
CA SER A 95 -4.04 -2.06 -16.03
C SER A 95 -5.08 -3.17 -15.91
N ASN A 96 -6.35 -2.82 -15.70
CA ASN A 96 -7.48 -3.75 -15.66
C ASN A 96 -7.64 -4.51 -16.99
N CYS A 97 -7.51 -3.83 -18.13
CA CYS A 97 -7.59 -4.48 -19.45
C CYS A 97 -6.46 -5.51 -19.67
N VAL A 98 -5.24 -5.20 -19.23
CA VAL A 98 -4.08 -6.09 -19.40
C VAL A 98 -4.11 -7.26 -18.41
N THR A 99 -4.55 -7.02 -17.18
CA THR A 99 -4.52 -8.01 -16.09
C THR A 99 -5.82 -8.81 -15.92
N GLY A 100 -6.93 -8.34 -16.52
CA GLY A 100 -8.27 -8.87 -16.29
C GLY A 100 -8.86 -8.51 -14.91
N LEU A 101 -8.19 -7.66 -14.14
CA LEU A 101 -8.65 -7.22 -12.82
C LEU A 101 -9.73 -6.12 -12.94
N GLN A 102 -10.42 -5.86 -11.83
CA GLN A 102 -11.45 -4.82 -11.72
C GLN A 102 -11.12 -3.85 -10.59
N LEU A 103 -9.92 -3.26 -10.63
CA LEU A 103 -9.48 -2.27 -9.64
C LEU A 103 -10.12 -0.92 -9.89
N THR A 104 -10.46 -0.21 -8.82
CA THR A 104 -10.95 1.18 -8.91
C THR A 104 -9.82 2.22 -8.91
N ASP A 105 -8.67 1.86 -8.35
CA ASP A 105 -7.50 2.74 -8.20
C ASP A 105 -6.22 1.90 -8.13
N MET A 106 -5.51 1.78 -9.26
CA MET A 106 -4.28 0.97 -9.34
C MET A 106 -3.07 1.67 -8.69
N GLU A 107 -3.00 2.99 -8.81
CA GLU A 107 -1.87 3.82 -8.38
C GLU A 107 -1.95 4.24 -6.90
N THR A 108 -2.83 3.61 -6.13
CA THR A 108 -2.90 3.78 -4.68
C THR A 108 -1.60 3.36 -4.01
N ALA A 109 -1.15 4.12 -3.02
CA ALA A 109 -0.03 3.73 -2.17
C ALA A 109 -0.45 2.79 -1.04
N PHE A 110 -1.76 2.56 -0.85
CA PHE A 110 -2.29 1.78 0.25
C PHE A 110 -2.69 0.38 -0.21
N LYS A 111 -1.77 -0.58 -0.03
CA LYS A 111 -1.92 -1.96 -0.50
C LYS A 111 -1.68 -2.93 0.64
N ALA A 112 -2.64 -3.81 0.88
CA ALA A 112 -2.59 -4.83 1.93
C ALA A 112 -2.53 -6.23 1.31
N PHE A 113 -1.68 -7.07 1.90
CA PHE A 113 -1.43 -8.44 1.44
C PHE A 113 -1.34 -9.38 2.65
N PRO A 114 -1.82 -10.62 2.55
CA PRO A 114 -1.37 -11.69 3.42
C PRO A 114 0.15 -11.82 3.28
N ARG A 115 0.84 -12.02 4.41
CA ARG A 115 2.30 -12.23 4.41
C ARG A 115 2.68 -13.43 3.54
N SER A 116 1.87 -14.48 3.55
CA SER A 116 2.08 -15.68 2.72
C SER A 116 2.09 -15.39 1.22
N VAL A 117 1.32 -14.40 0.76
CA VAL A 117 1.24 -14.03 -0.66
C VAL A 117 2.43 -13.15 -1.04
N ILE A 118 2.68 -12.06 -0.30
CA ILE A 118 3.71 -11.09 -0.70
C ILE A 118 5.13 -11.65 -0.60
N GLN A 119 5.37 -12.65 0.25
CA GLN A 119 6.67 -13.31 0.36
C GLN A 119 6.96 -14.30 -0.78
N GLN A 120 5.95 -14.71 -1.55
CA GLN A 120 6.13 -15.60 -2.71
C GLN A 120 6.48 -14.85 -4.00
N ILE A 121 6.35 -13.52 -4.00
CA ILE A 121 6.61 -12.72 -5.19
C ILE A 121 8.12 -12.46 -5.29
N GLU A 122 8.76 -13.06 -6.30
CA GLU A 122 10.14 -12.73 -6.67
C GLU A 122 10.15 -11.45 -7.52
N ILE A 123 10.82 -10.39 -7.03
CA ILE A 123 10.92 -9.07 -7.69
C ILE A 123 12.36 -8.56 -7.65
#